data_AF-E8QWC6-F1
#
_entry.id   AF-E8QWC6-F1
#
_cell.length_a   1.000
_cell.length_b   1.000
_cell.length_c   1.000
_cell.angle_alpha   90.00
_cell.angle_beta   90.00
_cell.angle_gamma   90.00
#
_symmetry.space_group_name_H-M   'P 1'
#
loop_
_entity.id
_entity.type
_entity.pdbx_description
1 polymer ?
#
loop_
_entity_poly.entity_id
_entity_poly.type
_entity_poly.pdbx_seq_one_letter_code
_entity_poly.pdbx_strand_id
1 'polypeptide(L)'
;MNPSGMDTPSRGDSATQGDFNRDAEAMTWVGEEVGLNRLLGLYDVPAFARRGQATESALEAFERGVLRERALRLKEVVRRLDEWRDAARSFETLGPDELARRAGLKVPIEPLIAVVEQELQRPSGVSAVALALSRGEAATNRPTPTPKPPPEPAPSQARAGSWSGRLRLRARTRALRAAVERFNRLWDMYLSSLDLSAINQIVNDYNSYYLLEKECVMGSRLLAGRLFEPLAPLEVETLRRRFPPLPMI
;
A
#
# COMPACT_ATOMS: atom_id res chain seq x y z
N MET A 1 3.92 28.87 49.26
CA MET A 1 3.77 27.81 50.28
C MET A 1 4.37 26.54 49.70
N ASN A 2 5.55 26.15 50.19
CA ASN A 2 6.11 24.80 50.00
C ASN A 2 5.59 23.87 51.11
N PRO A 3 5.61 22.56 50.88
CA PRO A 3 6.52 21.70 51.65
C PRO A 3 7.35 20.80 50.70
N SER A 4 8.68 20.69 50.88
CA SER A 4 9.35 19.79 51.84
C SER A 4 8.90 18.34 51.61
N GLY A 5 9.70 17.42 51.08
CA GLY A 5 11.10 17.14 51.38
C GLY A 5 11.12 15.66 51.79
N MET A 6 11.63 14.78 50.92
CA MET A 6 11.81 13.37 51.26
C MET A 6 13.15 12.90 50.70
N ASP A 7 14.03 12.60 51.65
CA ASP A 7 15.37 12.08 51.50
C ASP A 7 15.38 10.74 50.76
N THR A 8 16.20 10.65 49.73
CA THR A 8 16.59 9.37 49.12
C THR A 8 17.91 8.90 49.74
N PRO A 9 17.97 7.67 50.27
CA PRO A 9 19.21 7.15 50.84
C PRO A 9 20.18 6.76 49.73
N SER A 10 21.35 7.38 49.80
CA SER A 10 22.59 6.96 49.17
C SER A 10 23.05 5.61 49.73
N ARG A 11 23.22 4.62 48.85
CA ARG A 11 23.82 3.29 49.12
C ARG A 11 24.23 2.77 47.74
N GLY A 12 25.49 2.61 47.38
CA GLY A 12 26.68 2.27 48.13
C GLY A 12 27.41 1.30 47.20
N ASP A 13 28.51 1.77 46.62
CA ASP A 13 29.37 1.00 45.74
C ASP A 13 29.88 -0.26 46.44
N SER A 14 29.70 -1.41 45.79
CA SER A 14 30.50 -2.60 46.09
C SER A 14 30.59 -3.47 44.84
N ALA A 15 31.72 -3.28 44.17
CA ALA A 15 32.48 -4.22 43.35
C ALA A 15 32.01 -5.69 43.37
N THR A 16 31.54 -6.14 42.22
CA THR A 16 31.90 -7.46 41.68
C THR A 16 32.03 -7.33 40.18
N GLN A 17 33.21 -6.89 39.76
CA GLN A 17 33.70 -6.96 38.39
C GLN A 17 34.07 -8.42 38.10
N GLY A 18 33.04 -9.26 37.97
CA GLY A 18 33.15 -10.66 37.57
C GLY A 18 33.00 -10.75 36.06
N ASP A 19 34.13 -10.72 35.37
CA ASP A 19 34.50 -11.60 34.25
C ASP A 19 33.36 -12.33 33.49
N PHE A 20 32.46 -11.57 32.86
CA PHE A 20 31.50 -12.08 31.87
C PHE A 20 32.08 -12.01 30.45
N ASN A 21 33.33 -12.44 30.29
CA ASN A 21 33.94 -12.62 28.99
C ASN A 21 33.71 -14.05 28.46
N ARG A 22 32.44 -14.50 28.45
CA ARG A 22 32.05 -15.87 28.04
C ARG A 22 31.14 -15.98 26.82
N ASP A 23 30.65 -14.85 26.27
CA ASP A 23 29.63 -14.90 25.22
C ASP A 23 30.07 -14.28 23.88
N ALA A 24 31.38 -14.06 23.71
CA ALA A 24 31.99 -13.59 22.46
C ALA A 24 32.56 -14.72 21.59
N GLU A 25 32.30 -15.98 21.92
CA GLU A 25 32.27 -17.04 20.90
C GLU A 25 30.93 -16.92 20.17
N ALA A 26 30.85 -15.87 19.33
CA ALA A 26 29.90 -15.80 18.23
C ALA A 26 30.18 -17.00 17.34
N MET A 27 29.53 -18.09 17.71
CA MET A 27 29.44 -19.38 17.07
C MET A 27 29.11 -19.10 15.61
N THR A 28 30.16 -19.07 14.80
CA THR A 28 30.15 -18.89 13.36
C THR A 28 29.55 -20.16 12.74
N TRP A 29 28.24 -20.33 12.91
CA TRP A 29 27.37 -21.35 12.28
C TRP A 29 27.23 -21.16 10.76
N VAL A 30 28.12 -20.42 10.12
CA VAL A 30 28.03 -20.08 8.69
C VAL A 30 28.46 -21.27 7.79
N GLY A 31 29.00 -22.35 8.38
CA GLY A 31 29.37 -23.58 7.66
C GLY A 31 28.30 -24.69 7.64
N GLU A 32 27.26 -24.60 8.46
CA GLU A 32 26.29 -25.69 8.68
C GLU A 32 24.99 -25.57 7.88
N GLU A 33 24.71 -24.43 7.24
CA GLU A 33 23.45 -24.19 6.53
C GLU A 33 23.20 -25.18 5.36
N VAL A 34 24.25 -25.69 4.72
CA VAL A 34 24.13 -26.69 3.63
C VAL A 34 23.77 -28.07 4.19
N GLY A 35 24.27 -28.41 5.38
CA GLY A 35 23.91 -29.63 6.09
C GLY A 35 22.50 -29.54 6.68
N LEU A 36 22.17 -28.40 7.28
CA LEU A 36 20.88 -28.13 7.91
C LEU A 36 19.75 -28.10 6.87
N ASN A 37 19.95 -27.52 5.69
CA ASN A 37 18.94 -27.57 4.61
C ASN A 37 18.76 -28.98 4.04
N ARG A 38 19.81 -29.82 4.05
CA ARG A 38 19.71 -31.23 3.61
C ARG A 38 19.05 -32.12 4.67
N LEU A 39 19.27 -31.82 5.95
CA LEU A 39 18.58 -32.42 7.10
C LEU A 39 17.13 -31.92 7.21
N LEU A 40 16.85 -30.64 6.95
CA LEU A 40 15.51 -30.05 6.90
C LEU A 40 14.73 -30.52 5.67
N GLY A 41 15.39 -30.81 4.55
CA GLY A 41 14.76 -31.47 3.40
C GLY A 41 14.27 -32.90 3.68
N LEU A 42 14.72 -33.53 4.79
CA LEU A 42 14.25 -34.83 5.25
C LEU A 42 13.02 -34.76 6.19
N TYR A 43 12.73 -33.58 6.76
CA TYR A 43 11.59 -33.39 7.66
C TYR A 43 10.51 -32.55 6.98
N ASP A 44 9.27 -33.04 6.98
CA ASP A 44 8.14 -32.23 6.52
C ASP A 44 8.10 -30.89 7.26
N VAL A 45 7.82 -29.82 6.52
CA VAL A 45 7.62 -28.47 7.07
C VAL A 45 6.60 -28.56 8.21
N PRO A 46 6.89 -28.08 9.44
CA PRO A 46 5.98 -28.19 10.56
C PRO A 46 4.57 -27.67 10.24
N ALA A 47 3.53 -28.26 10.87
CA ALA A 47 2.14 -27.91 10.59
C ALA A 47 1.85 -26.40 10.72
N PHE A 48 2.37 -25.75 11.77
CA PHE A 48 2.19 -24.30 11.98
C PHE A 48 2.81 -23.48 10.83
N ALA A 49 3.97 -23.88 10.32
CA ALA A 49 4.64 -23.18 9.24
C ALA A 49 3.86 -23.30 7.93
N ARG A 50 3.34 -24.49 7.61
CA ARG A 50 2.44 -24.68 6.45
C ARG A 50 1.16 -23.85 6.60
N ARG A 51 0.58 -23.79 7.80
CA ARG A 51 -0.62 -22.97 8.07
C ARG A 51 -0.36 -21.49 7.90
N GLY A 52 0.78 -20.99 8.38
CA GLY A 52 1.23 -19.61 8.14
C GLY A 52 1.34 -19.31 6.65
N GLN A 53 2.07 -20.14 5.91
CA GLN A 53 2.23 -19.98 4.47
C GLN A 53 0.91 -20.06 3.70
N ALA A 54 0.01 -20.98 4.08
CA ALA A 54 -1.30 -21.11 3.47
C ALA A 54 -2.18 -19.86 3.70
N THR A 55 -2.12 -19.31 4.92
CA THR A 55 -2.86 -18.09 5.29
C THR A 55 -2.35 -16.89 4.50
N GLU A 56 -1.03 -16.70 4.45
CA GLU A 56 -0.39 -15.65 3.65
C GLU A 56 -0.76 -15.77 2.17
N SER A 57 -0.59 -16.97 1.59
CA SER A 57 -0.92 -17.24 0.19
C SER A 57 -2.40 -16.95 -0.12
N ALA A 58 -3.31 -17.28 0.79
CA ALA A 58 -4.74 -17.02 0.65
C ALA A 58 -5.05 -15.51 0.67
N LEU A 59 -4.44 -14.76 1.59
CA LEU A 59 -4.59 -13.30 1.68
C LEU A 59 -4.03 -12.60 0.44
N GLU A 60 -2.87 -13.04 -0.05
CA GLU A 60 -2.27 -12.51 -1.28
C GLU A 60 -3.11 -12.83 -2.53
N ALA A 61 -3.66 -14.04 -2.62
CA ALA A 61 -4.55 -14.41 -3.71
C ALA A 61 -5.83 -13.55 -3.70
N PHE A 62 -6.41 -13.33 -2.51
CA PHE A 62 -7.56 -12.46 -2.33
C PHE A 62 -7.25 -11.01 -2.76
N GLU A 63 -6.15 -10.43 -2.27
CA GLU A 63 -5.75 -9.07 -2.65
C GLU A 63 -5.50 -8.93 -4.16
N ARG A 64 -4.82 -9.90 -4.79
CA ARG A 64 -4.62 -9.90 -6.25
C ARG A 64 -5.94 -9.93 -7.00
N GLY A 65 -6.95 -10.63 -6.48
CA GLY A 65 -8.31 -10.63 -7.03
C GLY A 65 -8.94 -9.24 -6.98
N VAL A 66 -8.89 -8.59 -5.81
CA VAL A 66 -9.42 -7.23 -5.60
C VAL A 66 -8.72 -6.21 -6.51
N LEU A 67 -7.39 -6.26 -6.60
CA LEU A 67 -6.59 -5.38 -7.45
C LEU A 67 -6.91 -5.58 -8.95
N ARG A 68 -7.08 -6.83 -9.39
CA ARG A 68 -7.46 -7.15 -10.77
C ARG A 68 -8.83 -6.55 -11.10
N GLU A 69 -9.82 -6.75 -10.23
CA GLU A 69 -11.17 -6.21 -10.42
C GLU A 69 -11.19 -4.68 -10.43
N ARG A 70 -10.36 -4.04 -9.60
CA ARG A 70 -10.17 -2.58 -9.59
C ARG A 70 -9.58 -2.08 -10.90
N ALA A 71 -8.49 -2.70 -11.37
CA ALA A 71 -7.84 -2.35 -12.64
C ALA A 71 -8.79 -2.51 -13.84
N LEU A 72 -9.62 -3.56 -13.86
CA LEU A 72 -10.63 -3.76 -14.90
C LEU A 72 -11.65 -2.61 -14.93
N ARG A 73 -12.12 -2.15 -13.78
CA ARG A 73 -13.08 -1.04 -13.68
C ARG A 73 -12.45 0.31 -13.99
N LEU A 74 -11.15 0.49 -13.70
CA LEU A 74 -10.41 1.71 -14.02
C LEU A 74 -10.19 1.93 -15.52
N LYS A 75 -10.27 0.88 -16.36
CA LYS A 75 -10.04 1.00 -17.82
C LYS A 75 -10.85 2.11 -18.49
N GLU A 76 -12.12 2.25 -18.13
CA GLU A 76 -12.96 3.32 -18.70
C GLU A 76 -12.53 4.70 -18.22
N VAL A 77 -12.16 4.85 -16.94
CA VAL A 77 -11.67 6.12 -16.40
C VAL A 77 -10.37 6.54 -17.06
N VAL A 78 -9.41 5.62 -17.19
CA VAL A 78 -8.12 5.86 -17.88
C VAL A 78 -8.36 6.31 -19.31
N ARG A 79 -9.20 5.58 -20.06
CA ARG A 79 -9.55 5.92 -21.44
C ARG A 79 -10.17 7.32 -21.56
N ARG A 80 -11.08 7.69 -20.65
CA ARG A 80 -11.67 9.04 -20.61
C ARG A 80 -10.68 10.13 -20.21
N LEU A 81 -9.74 9.80 -19.34
CA LEU A 81 -8.69 10.71 -18.92
C LEU A 81 -7.74 11.01 -20.09
N ASP A 82 -7.39 10.00 -20.88
CA ASP A 82 -6.60 10.17 -22.11
C ASP A 82 -7.33 11.02 -23.15
N GLU A 83 -8.61 10.73 -23.41
CA GLU A 83 -9.45 11.57 -24.29
C GLU A 83 -9.47 13.03 -23.82
N TRP A 84 -9.55 13.25 -22.51
CA TRP A 84 -9.52 14.58 -21.93
C TRP A 84 -8.15 15.25 -22.08
N ARG A 85 -7.04 14.53 -21.81
CA ARG A 85 -5.66 15.03 -21.98
C ARG A 85 -5.40 15.41 -23.43
N ASP A 86 -5.86 14.61 -24.39
CA ASP A 86 -5.71 14.92 -25.82
C ASP A 86 -6.49 16.17 -26.22
N ALA A 87 -7.69 16.37 -25.67
CA ALA A 87 -8.41 17.63 -25.86
C ALA A 87 -7.67 18.80 -25.21
N ALA A 88 -7.13 18.62 -24.00
CA ALA A 88 -6.42 19.66 -23.28
C ALA A 88 -5.14 20.10 -24.00
N ARG A 89 -4.39 19.17 -24.61
CA ARG A 89 -3.19 19.47 -25.42
C ARG A 89 -3.48 20.40 -26.59
N SER A 90 -4.69 20.39 -27.15
CA SER A 90 -5.08 21.34 -28.21
C SER A 90 -5.20 22.80 -27.73
N PHE A 91 -5.12 23.03 -26.41
CA PHE A 91 -5.13 24.34 -25.78
C PHE A 91 -3.78 24.66 -25.14
N GLU A 92 -2.68 24.57 -25.91
CA GLU A 92 -1.26 24.70 -25.49
C GLU A 92 -0.95 25.88 -24.53
N THR A 93 -1.80 26.90 -24.48
CA THR A 93 -1.63 28.10 -23.65
C THR A 93 -2.20 27.99 -22.23
N LEU A 94 -2.99 26.95 -21.92
CA LEU A 94 -3.70 26.83 -20.64
C LEU A 94 -3.28 25.57 -19.91
N GLY A 95 -2.94 25.71 -18.63
CA GLY A 95 -2.67 24.56 -17.76
C GLY A 95 -3.92 23.68 -17.56
N PRO A 96 -3.73 22.39 -17.22
CA PRO A 96 -4.82 21.41 -17.03
C PRO A 96 -5.89 21.87 -16.04
N ASP A 97 -5.49 22.44 -14.90
CA ASP A 97 -6.38 23.07 -13.91
C ASP A 97 -7.23 24.24 -14.43
N GLU A 98 -6.64 25.13 -15.22
CA GLU A 98 -7.35 26.29 -15.78
C GLU A 98 -8.36 25.82 -16.85
N LEU A 99 -7.99 24.80 -17.63
CA LEU A 99 -8.90 24.15 -18.58
C LEU A 99 -10.05 23.44 -17.86
N ALA A 100 -9.75 22.74 -16.77
CA ALA A 100 -10.74 22.08 -15.92
C ALA A 100 -11.76 23.10 -15.37
N ARG A 101 -11.29 24.22 -14.81
CA ARG A 101 -12.15 25.31 -14.31
C ARG A 101 -13.02 25.92 -15.41
N ARG A 102 -12.45 26.16 -16.60
CA ARG A 102 -13.22 26.66 -17.76
C ARG A 102 -14.23 25.65 -18.31
N ALA A 103 -13.97 24.36 -18.13
CA ALA A 103 -14.89 23.29 -18.46
C ALA A 103 -16.00 23.08 -17.40
N GLY A 104 -15.92 23.77 -16.25
CA GLY A 104 -16.91 23.73 -15.17
C GLY A 104 -16.61 22.71 -14.07
N LEU A 105 -15.38 22.20 -13.97
CA LEU A 105 -14.95 21.41 -12.82
C LEU A 105 -14.73 22.34 -11.63
N LYS A 106 -15.25 21.94 -10.46
CA LYS A 106 -15.08 22.69 -9.20
C LYS A 106 -13.81 22.27 -8.46
N VAL A 107 -13.32 21.07 -8.75
CA VAL A 107 -12.16 20.44 -8.10
C VAL A 107 -11.05 20.29 -9.15
N PRO A 108 -9.76 20.49 -8.78
CA PRO A 108 -8.63 20.22 -9.66
C PRO A 108 -8.63 18.77 -10.15
N ILE A 109 -8.12 18.52 -11.36
CA ILE A 109 -8.11 17.19 -11.98
C ILE A 109 -6.83 16.40 -11.63
N GLU A 110 -5.81 17.10 -11.16
CA GLU A 110 -4.48 16.65 -10.81
C GLU A 110 -4.50 15.57 -9.72
N PRO A 111 -5.31 15.69 -8.64
CA PRO A 111 -5.46 14.61 -7.67
C PRO A 111 -6.00 13.31 -8.29
N LEU A 112 -6.94 13.42 -9.25
CA LEU A 112 -7.48 12.26 -9.94
C LEU A 112 -6.40 11.60 -10.82
N ILE A 113 -5.64 12.40 -11.57
CA ILE A 113 -4.53 11.90 -12.40
C ILE A 113 -3.51 11.19 -11.52
N ALA A 114 -3.07 11.80 -10.42
CA ALA A 114 -2.09 11.23 -9.51
C ALA A 114 -2.56 9.90 -8.91
N VAL A 115 -3.82 9.82 -8.46
CA VAL A 115 -4.39 8.57 -7.91
C VAL A 115 -4.46 7.48 -8.99
N VAL A 116 -4.92 7.81 -10.20
CA VAL A 116 -5.02 6.83 -11.30
C VAL A 116 -3.64 6.34 -11.72
N GLU A 117 -2.66 7.24 -11.85
CA GLU A 117 -1.28 6.88 -12.20
C GLU A 117 -0.61 6.04 -11.10
N GLN A 118 -0.82 6.38 -9.82
CA GLN A 118 -0.33 5.59 -8.68
C GLN A 118 -0.94 4.18 -8.67
N GLU A 119 -2.24 4.04 -8.97
CA GLU A 119 -2.92 2.75 -9.05
C GLU A 119 -2.44 1.91 -10.24
N LEU A 120 -2.12 2.53 -11.37
CA LEU A 120 -1.55 1.84 -12.53
C LEU A 120 -0.09 1.40 -12.31
N GLN A 121 0.65 2.14 -11.47
CA GLN A 121 2.03 1.80 -11.10
C GLN A 121 2.10 0.74 -9.99
N ARG A 122 1.01 0.47 -9.28
CA ARG A 122 0.97 -0.49 -8.17
C ARG A 122 1.30 -1.89 -8.71
N PRO A 123 2.46 -2.48 -8.37
CA PRO A 123 2.84 -3.77 -8.91
C PRO A 123 1.82 -4.81 -8.46
N SER A 124 1.23 -5.52 -9.41
CA SER A 124 0.21 -6.55 -9.15
C SER A 124 0.74 -7.79 -8.41
N GLY A 125 1.99 -7.77 -7.93
CA GLY A 125 2.74 -8.98 -7.56
C GLY A 125 3.79 -8.81 -6.48
N VAL A 126 3.81 -7.72 -5.70
CA VAL A 126 4.65 -7.67 -4.49
C VAL A 126 3.75 -7.33 -3.32
N SER A 127 3.60 -8.30 -2.42
CA SER A 127 2.75 -8.25 -1.24
C SER A 127 2.99 -6.97 -0.45
N ALA A 128 2.09 -6.00 -0.64
CA ALA A 128 1.99 -4.83 0.22
C ALA A 128 1.56 -5.25 1.63
N VAL A 129 1.00 -6.46 1.83
CA VAL A 129 0.74 -7.06 3.15
C VAL A 129 2.04 -7.40 3.87
N ALA A 130 3.00 -8.05 3.21
CA ALA A 130 4.31 -8.34 3.78
C ALA A 130 5.19 -7.09 3.95
N LEU A 131 5.07 -6.12 3.05
CA LEU A 131 5.84 -4.87 3.11
C LEU A 131 5.26 -3.82 4.09
N ALA A 132 3.93 -3.71 4.24
CA ALA A 132 3.31 -2.76 5.16
C ALA A 132 3.45 -3.17 6.64
N LEU A 133 3.72 -4.44 6.92
CA LEU A 133 4.05 -4.91 8.28
C LEU A 133 5.55 -4.84 8.61
N SER A 134 6.42 -4.49 7.65
CA SER A 134 7.87 -4.75 7.83
C SER A 134 8.84 -3.61 7.56
N ARG A 135 8.47 -2.37 7.19
CA ARG A 135 9.50 -1.32 7.12
C ARG A 135 9.06 0.14 7.25
N GLY A 136 9.68 0.77 8.24
CA GLY A 136 9.98 2.18 8.29
C GLY A 136 10.92 2.62 7.17
N GLU A 137 10.61 3.83 6.73
CA GLU A 137 11.23 4.76 5.79
C GLU A 137 12.76 4.70 5.59
N ALA A 138 13.18 4.90 4.34
CA ALA A 138 14.26 5.82 3.97
C ALA A 138 14.24 6.11 2.45
N ALA A 139 13.73 7.28 2.07
CA ALA A 139 13.81 7.79 0.69
C ALA A 139 15.08 8.63 0.52
N THR A 140 15.98 8.21 -0.38
CA THR A 140 17.16 9.00 -0.77
C THR A 140 16.86 9.86 -2.00
N ASN A 141 17.05 11.17 -1.81
CA ASN A 141 16.92 12.23 -2.80
C ASN A 141 17.90 12.05 -3.97
N ARG A 142 17.41 12.32 -5.20
CA ARG A 142 18.25 12.52 -6.40
C ARG A 142 17.96 13.90 -7.01
N PRO A 143 18.98 14.71 -7.33
CA PRO A 143 18.79 16.08 -7.82
C PRO A 143 18.32 16.11 -9.28
N THR A 144 17.35 16.99 -9.56
CA THR A 144 16.79 17.28 -10.89
C THR A 144 17.69 18.26 -11.65
N PRO A 145 18.04 18.01 -12.93
CA PRO A 145 18.75 18.97 -13.76
C PRO A 145 17.83 20.08 -14.29
N THR A 146 18.34 21.31 -14.26
CA THR A 146 17.65 22.55 -14.66
C THR A 146 17.45 22.63 -16.17
N PRO A 147 16.23 22.94 -16.67
CA PRO A 147 15.99 23.10 -18.10
C PRO A 147 16.35 24.52 -18.60
N LYS A 148 16.95 24.57 -19.80
CA LYS A 148 17.31 25.77 -20.57
C LYS A 148 16.05 26.48 -21.11
N PRO A 149 15.95 27.82 -21.06
CA PRO A 149 14.77 28.54 -21.54
C PRO A 149 14.66 28.49 -23.08
N PRO A 150 13.45 28.25 -23.62
CA PRO A 150 13.21 28.29 -25.07
C PRO A 150 13.08 29.74 -25.59
N PRO A 151 13.37 29.95 -26.89
CA PRO A 151 13.26 31.26 -27.54
C PRO A 151 11.82 31.74 -27.69
N GLU A 152 11.67 33.05 -27.61
CA GLU A 152 10.43 33.84 -27.58
C GLU A 152 9.64 33.71 -28.92
N PRO A 153 8.36 33.27 -28.89
CA PRO A 153 7.56 33.15 -30.11
C PRO A 153 6.94 34.48 -30.55
N ALA A 154 6.99 34.72 -31.86
CA ALA A 154 6.43 35.86 -32.55
C ALA A 154 4.92 36.05 -32.30
N PRO A 155 4.41 37.30 -32.32
CA PRO A 155 3.03 37.58 -31.96
C PRO A 155 2.03 37.16 -33.06
N SER A 156 0.92 36.59 -32.58
CA SER A 156 -0.44 36.94 -33.06
C SER A 156 -0.95 36.31 -34.35
N GLN A 157 -1.27 35.01 -34.30
CA GLN A 157 -2.49 34.45 -34.94
C GLN A 157 -3.32 33.53 -33.99
N ALA A 158 -3.00 33.50 -32.69
CA ALA A 158 -3.55 32.56 -31.72
C ALA A 158 -4.96 32.87 -31.17
N ARG A 159 -5.78 33.69 -31.85
CA ARG A 159 -7.03 34.23 -31.27
C ARG A 159 -8.29 33.78 -31.99
N ALA A 160 -8.54 32.48 -32.01
CA ALA A 160 -9.89 31.93 -31.99
C ALA A 160 -9.83 30.43 -31.68
N GLY A 161 -9.60 30.09 -30.40
CA GLY A 161 -9.99 28.77 -29.91
C GLY A 161 -11.47 28.59 -30.22
N SER A 162 -11.77 27.83 -31.26
CA SER A 162 -13.11 27.78 -31.85
C SER A 162 -14.11 27.41 -30.76
N TRP A 163 -15.28 28.05 -30.79
CA TRP A 163 -16.38 27.69 -29.90
C TRP A 163 -16.66 26.18 -29.89
N SER A 164 -16.43 25.49 -31.01
CA SER A 164 -16.54 24.04 -31.12
C SER A 164 -15.51 23.28 -30.27
N GLY A 165 -14.27 23.77 -30.12
CA GLY A 165 -13.28 23.19 -29.21
C GLY A 165 -13.74 23.23 -27.74
N ARG A 166 -14.30 24.37 -27.30
CA ARG A 166 -14.82 24.52 -25.92
C ARG A 166 -16.00 23.59 -25.63
N LEU A 167 -16.91 23.42 -26.59
CA LEU A 167 -18.03 22.49 -26.46
C LEU A 167 -17.57 21.04 -26.38
N ARG A 168 -16.57 20.64 -27.19
CA ARG A 168 -15.95 19.31 -27.15
C ARG A 168 -15.26 19.05 -25.81
N LEU A 169 -14.50 20.01 -25.28
CA LEU A 169 -13.85 19.90 -23.97
C LEU A 169 -14.89 19.68 -22.85
N ARG A 170 -15.96 20.50 -22.81
CA ARG A 170 -17.05 20.33 -21.84
C ARG A 170 -17.74 18.96 -21.94
N ALA A 171 -17.93 18.45 -23.15
CA ALA A 171 -18.50 17.12 -23.35
C ALA A 171 -17.56 16.01 -22.81
N ARG A 172 -16.26 16.10 -23.07
CA ARG A 172 -15.25 15.16 -22.55
C ARG A 172 -15.13 15.23 -21.02
N THR A 173 -15.14 16.43 -20.45
CA THR A 173 -15.16 16.64 -19.00
C THR A 173 -16.39 15.98 -18.35
N ARG A 174 -17.59 16.17 -18.92
CA ARG A 174 -18.81 15.50 -18.43
C ARG A 174 -18.72 13.98 -18.54
N ALA A 175 -18.15 13.47 -19.64
CA ALA A 175 -17.94 12.04 -19.82
C ALA A 175 -16.95 11.46 -18.80
N LEU A 176 -15.85 12.17 -18.50
CA LEU A 176 -14.89 11.78 -17.48
C LEU A 176 -15.53 11.76 -16.09
N ARG A 177 -16.26 12.81 -15.69
CA ARG A 177 -17.02 12.83 -14.43
C ARG A 177 -17.97 11.64 -14.31
N ALA A 178 -18.77 11.39 -15.34
CA ALA A 178 -19.71 10.28 -15.35
C ALA A 178 -19.01 8.91 -15.28
N ALA A 179 -17.80 8.78 -15.83
CA ALA A 179 -16.99 7.57 -15.70
C ALA A 179 -16.47 7.37 -14.27
N VAL A 180 -15.99 8.43 -13.61
CA VAL A 180 -15.55 8.40 -12.20
C VAL A 180 -16.70 8.04 -11.26
N GLU A 181 -17.87 8.67 -11.43
CA GLU A 181 -19.07 8.35 -10.65
C GLU A 181 -19.51 6.89 -10.81
N ARG A 182 -19.49 6.39 -12.06
CA ARG A 182 -19.83 5.01 -12.37
C ARG A 182 -18.82 4.05 -11.76
N PHE A 183 -17.52 4.36 -11.85
CA PHE A 183 -16.47 3.58 -11.19
C PHE A 183 -16.74 3.51 -9.69
N ASN A 184 -16.92 4.64 -9.01
CA ASN A 184 -17.12 4.69 -7.56
C ASN A 184 -18.34 3.87 -7.13
N ARG A 185 -19.48 4.02 -7.81
CA ARG A 185 -20.69 3.23 -7.52
C ARG A 185 -20.47 1.73 -7.73
N LEU A 186 -19.88 1.33 -8.86
CA LEU A 186 -19.64 -0.09 -9.15
C LEU A 186 -18.59 -0.71 -8.24
N TRP A 187 -17.60 0.08 -7.82
CA TRP A 187 -16.58 -0.33 -6.87
C TRP A 187 -17.16 -0.56 -5.48
N ASP A 188 -18.02 0.35 -5.03
CA ASP A 188 -18.76 0.25 -3.78
C ASP A 188 -19.64 -1.01 -3.73
N MET A 189 -20.41 -1.24 -4.80
CA MET A 189 -21.23 -2.44 -4.95
C MET A 189 -20.39 -3.71 -4.95
N TYR A 190 -19.25 -3.70 -5.65
CA TYR A 190 -18.34 -4.85 -5.69
C TYR A 190 -17.81 -5.18 -4.29
N LEU A 191 -17.24 -4.20 -3.58
CA LEU A 191 -16.70 -4.42 -2.24
C LEU A 191 -17.77 -4.92 -1.26
N SER A 192 -18.99 -4.39 -1.36
CA SER A 192 -20.11 -4.80 -0.51
C SER A 192 -20.66 -6.19 -0.87
N SER A 193 -20.35 -6.70 -2.07
CA SER A 193 -20.77 -8.03 -2.53
C SER A 193 -19.76 -9.15 -2.25
N LEU A 194 -18.55 -8.81 -1.77
CA LEU A 194 -17.52 -9.79 -1.46
C LEU A 194 -17.93 -10.64 -0.26
N ASP A 195 -17.98 -11.96 -0.45
CA ASP A 195 -18.10 -12.89 0.67
C ASP A 195 -16.75 -13.05 1.36
N LEU A 196 -16.61 -12.42 2.53
CA LEU A 196 -15.39 -12.48 3.35
C LEU A 196 -15.38 -13.69 4.29
N SER A 197 -16.44 -14.51 4.32
CA SER A 197 -16.58 -15.61 5.28
C SER A 197 -15.48 -16.65 5.11
N ALA A 198 -15.20 -17.04 3.87
CA ALA A 198 -14.18 -18.06 3.57
C ALA A 198 -12.77 -17.62 3.96
N ILE A 199 -12.37 -16.38 3.65
CA ILE A 199 -11.03 -15.87 4.00
C ILE A 199 -10.91 -15.63 5.52
N ASN A 200 -11.98 -15.15 6.16
CA ASN A 200 -12.01 -14.97 7.61
C ASN A 200 -11.97 -16.31 8.35
N GLN A 201 -12.52 -17.38 7.79
CA GLN A 201 -12.35 -18.72 8.36
C GLN A 201 -10.89 -19.14 8.36
N ILE A 202 -10.15 -18.90 7.28
CA ILE A 202 -8.70 -19.21 7.19
C ILE A 202 -7.93 -18.40 8.25
N VAL A 203 -8.24 -17.10 8.38
CA VAL A 203 -7.64 -16.23 9.41
C VAL A 203 -7.96 -16.73 10.82
N ASN A 204 -9.20 -17.15 11.06
CA ASN A 204 -9.62 -17.70 12.35
C ASN A 204 -8.91 -19.02 12.68
N ASP A 205 -8.77 -19.90 11.70
CA ASP A 205 -8.03 -21.16 11.84
C ASP A 205 -6.54 -20.90 12.12
N TYR A 206 -5.95 -19.90 11.46
CA TYR A 206 -4.59 -19.43 11.78
C TYR A 206 -4.49 -18.98 13.24
N ASN A 207 -5.34 -18.06 13.66
CA ASN A 207 -5.32 -17.51 15.02
C ASN A 207 -5.54 -18.58 16.10
N SER A 208 -6.38 -19.58 15.81
CA SER A 208 -6.75 -20.63 16.76
C SER A 208 -5.67 -21.71 16.89
N TYR A 209 -5.10 -22.15 15.77
CA TYR A 209 -4.25 -23.36 15.76
C TYR A 209 -2.76 -23.08 15.62
N TYR A 210 -2.35 -21.94 15.04
CA TYR A 210 -0.94 -21.67 14.77
C TYR A 210 -0.09 -21.70 16.05
N LEU A 211 -0.55 -21.01 17.10
CA LEU A 211 0.19 -20.95 18.35
C LEU A 211 0.24 -22.32 19.04
N LEU A 212 -0.87 -23.06 19.08
CA LEU A 212 -0.92 -24.41 19.65
C LEU A 212 0.03 -25.38 18.94
N GLU A 213 0.03 -25.36 17.60
CA GLU A 213 0.93 -26.20 16.80
C GLU A 213 2.39 -25.83 17.03
N LYS A 214 2.70 -24.52 17.13
CA LYS A 214 4.05 -24.03 17.43
C LYS A 214 4.49 -24.40 18.85
N GLU A 215 3.59 -24.36 19.84
CA GLU A 215 3.85 -24.81 21.22
C GLU A 215 4.23 -26.28 21.29
N CYS A 216 3.52 -27.15 20.57
CA CYS A 216 3.83 -28.58 20.49
C CYS A 216 5.22 -28.86 19.93
N VAL A 217 5.66 -28.08 18.93
CA VAL A 217 7.01 -28.24 18.33
C VAL A 217 8.11 -27.70 19.25
N MET A 218 7.87 -26.55 19.89
CA MET A 218 8.88 -25.88 20.71
C MET A 218 8.95 -26.41 22.15
N GLY A 219 7.94 -27.15 22.61
CA GLY A 219 7.81 -27.62 24.00
C GLY A 219 7.66 -26.49 25.03
N SER A 220 7.42 -25.25 24.59
CA SER A 220 7.38 -24.07 25.44
C SER A 220 6.44 -23.00 24.89
N ARG A 221 5.43 -22.65 25.70
CA ARG A 221 4.48 -21.55 25.42
C ARG A 221 5.13 -20.19 25.30
N LEU A 222 6.12 -19.91 26.14
CA LEU A 222 6.84 -18.63 26.10
C LEU A 222 7.63 -18.47 24.80
N LEU A 223 8.28 -19.54 24.33
CA LEU A 223 9.02 -19.49 23.06
C LEU A 223 8.09 -19.46 21.86
N ALA A 224 7.00 -20.22 21.89
CA ALA A 224 6.02 -20.23 20.80
C ALA A 224 5.31 -18.88 20.64
N GLY A 225 4.97 -18.22 21.74
CA GLY A 225 4.31 -16.90 21.74
C GLY A 225 5.19 -15.77 21.23
N ARG A 226 6.52 -15.93 21.19
CA ARG A 226 7.40 -14.90 20.62
C ARG A 226 7.08 -14.70 19.13
N LEU A 227 6.89 -13.43 18.76
CA LEU A 227 6.60 -12.97 17.40
C LEU A 227 5.26 -13.46 16.82
N PHE A 228 4.37 -14.03 17.65
CA PHE A 228 3.02 -14.33 17.19
C PHE A 228 2.13 -13.11 17.38
N GLU A 229 1.58 -12.61 16.27
CA GLU A 229 0.58 -11.54 16.26
C GLU A 229 -0.70 -12.07 15.61
N PRO A 230 -1.83 -12.12 16.35
CA PRO A 230 -3.11 -12.50 15.78
C PRO A 230 -3.49 -11.59 14.62
N LEU A 231 -3.96 -12.18 13.52
CA LEU A 231 -4.43 -11.45 12.37
C LEU A 231 -5.87 -10.96 12.60
N ALA A 232 -6.12 -9.68 12.34
CA ALA A 232 -7.48 -9.14 12.41
C ALA A 232 -8.37 -9.73 11.30
N PRO A 233 -9.65 -10.05 11.58
CA PRO A 233 -10.61 -10.40 10.55
C PRO A 233 -10.70 -9.31 9.47
N LEU A 234 -10.85 -9.71 8.22
CA LEU A 234 -11.08 -8.78 7.12
C LEU A 234 -12.52 -8.27 7.18
N GLU A 235 -12.63 -6.93 7.15
CA GLU A 235 -13.89 -6.21 7.08
C GLU A 235 -13.96 -5.40 5.79
N VAL A 236 -15.18 -5.22 5.26
CA VAL A 236 -15.42 -4.38 4.08
C VAL A 236 -14.89 -2.96 4.29
N GLU A 237 -15.01 -2.41 5.51
CA GLU A 237 -14.51 -1.07 5.82
C GLU A 237 -12.98 -0.97 5.74
N THR A 238 -12.27 -2.01 6.18
CA THR A 238 -10.82 -2.09 6.03
C THR A 238 -10.42 -2.17 4.55
N LEU A 239 -11.21 -2.86 3.71
CA LEU A 239 -11.00 -2.87 2.26
C LEU A 239 -11.27 -1.50 1.63
N ARG A 240 -12.30 -0.78 2.07
CA ARG A 240 -12.61 0.59 1.61
C ARG A 240 -11.49 1.57 1.93
N ARG A 241 -10.93 1.50 3.15
CA ARG A 241 -9.76 2.30 3.54
C ARG A 241 -8.52 1.97 2.70
N ARG A 242 -8.27 0.68 2.44
CA ARG A 242 -7.11 0.21 1.65
C ARG A 242 -7.23 0.53 0.17
N PHE A 243 -8.45 0.46 -0.37
CA PHE A 243 -8.78 0.67 -1.77
C PHE A 243 -9.84 1.76 -1.90
N PRO A 244 -9.47 3.03 -1.63
CA PRO A 244 -10.43 4.13 -1.57
C PRO A 244 -11.10 4.36 -2.93
N PRO A 245 -12.32 4.93 -2.94
CA PRO A 245 -12.95 5.43 -4.16
C PRO A 245 -12.09 6.54 -4.78
N LEU A 246 -12.29 6.80 -6.07
CA LEU A 246 -11.63 7.90 -6.75
C LEU A 246 -12.18 9.25 -6.25
N PRO A 247 -11.34 10.30 -6.21
CA PRO A 247 -11.79 11.65 -5.87
C PRO A 247 -12.84 12.13 -6.87
N MET A 248 -13.91 12.75 -6.36
CA MET A 248 -14.96 13.34 -7.18
C MET A 248 -14.51 14.69 -7.75
N ILE A 249 -14.73 14.90 -9.06
CA ILE A 249 -14.27 16.08 -9.83
C ILE A 249 -15.44 16.88 -10.42
#